data_AF-A0A151UKA4-F1
#
_entry.id   AF-A0A151UKA4-F1
#
_cell.length_a   1.000
_cell.length_b   1.000
_cell.length_c   1.000
_cell.angle_alpha   90.00
_cell.angle_beta   90.00
_cell.angle_gamma   90.00
#
_symmetry.space_group_name_H-M   'P 1'
#
loop_
_entity.id
_entity.type
_entity.pdbx_description
1 polymer ?
#
loop_
_entity_poly.entity_id
_entity_poly.type
_entity_poly.pdbx_seq_one_letter_code
_entity_poly.pdbx_strand_id
1 'polypeptide(L)'
;IINACRGAVVDNAALLRTLERGKTLGVVLDVWEPEPALLLPLLSRVDIGTAHIAGYTLEGKARGTTQVFDAYSAFVGSDTRASLAALLPPEVEHIRLRGAIDEGALRLLAHMVYNVRRDDIQLRRVAGLPGGFDRLRKQYYQRREWSSLCVETDDDTIADALRQLGFQAKPSVG
;
A
#
# COMPACT_ATOMS: atom_id res chain seq x y z
N ILE A 1 -8.97 -11.49 9.20
CA ILE A 1 -9.18 -10.12 9.73
C ILE A 1 -8.13 -9.21 9.11
N ILE A 2 -8.55 -8.07 8.57
CA ILE A 2 -7.65 -7.03 8.10
C ILE A 2 -8.10 -5.73 8.76
N ASN A 3 -7.22 -5.05 9.50
CA ASN A 3 -7.49 -3.71 10.03
C ASN A 3 -6.37 -2.73 9.65
N ALA A 4 -6.73 -1.74 8.84
CA ALA A 4 -5.87 -0.64 8.46
C ALA A 4 -6.60 0.72 8.61
N CYS A 5 -7.67 0.79 9.42
CA CYS A 5 -8.43 2.01 9.62
C CYS A 5 -8.01 2.74 10.91
N ARG A 6 -8.38 2.20 12.08
CA ARG A 6 -8.04 2.72 13.41
C ARG A 6 -7.82 1.57 14.38
N GLY A 7 -6.82 1.70 15.26
CA GLY A 7 -6.41 0.64 16.18
C GLY A 7 -7.55 0.12 17.03
N ALA A 8 -8.22 1.01 17.78
CA ALA A 8 -9.28 0.67 18.74
C ALA A 8 -10.60 0.16 18.11
N VAL A 9 -10.67 -0.01 16.79
CA VAL A 9 -11.82 -0.67 16.14
C VAL A 9 -11.81 -2.18 16.41
N VAL A 10 -10.63 -2.76 16.61
CA VAL A 10 -10.48 -4.17 16.99
C VAL A 10 -9.88 -4.21 18.39
N ASP A 11 -10.55 -4.88 19.33
CA ASP A 11 -9.98 -5.13 20.67
C ASP A 11 -8.75 -6.04 20.54
N ASN A 12 -7.56 -5.42 20.61
CA ASN A 12 -6.28 -6.08 20.45
C ASN A 12 -6.02 -7.14 21.54
N ALA A 13 -6.49 -6.90 22.76
CA ALA A 13 -6.32 -7.85 23.86
C ALA A 13 -7.21 -9.08 23.67
N ALA A 14 -8.45 -8.90 23.22
CA ALA A 14 -9.35 -10.01 22.87
C ALA A 14 -8.85 -10.80 21.66
N LEU A 15 -8.31 -10.12 20.65
CA LEU A 15 -7.71 -10.76 19.49
C LEU A 15 -6.51 -11.63 19.90
N LEU A 16 -5.60 -11.10 20.73
CA LEU A 16 -4.47 -11.85 21.27
C LEU A 16 -4.93 -13.12 21.99
N ARG A 17 -5.85 -12.98 22.96
CA ARG A 17 -6.40 -14.12 23.71
C ARG A 17 -7.03 -15.17 22.79
N THR A 18 -7.66 -14.74 21.70
CA THR A 18 -8.29 -15.62 20.72
C THR A 18 -7.26 -16.43 19.92
N LEU A 19 -6.17 -15.77 19.49
CA LEU A 19 -5.06 -16.42 18.78
C LEU A 19 -4.29 -17.38 19.70
N GLU A 20 -4.08 -17.01 20.96
CA GLU A 20 -3.43 -17.86 21.97
C GLU A 20 -4.22 -19.13 22.29
N ARG A 21 -5.55 -19.08 22.18
CA ARG A 21 -6.43 -20.26 22.31
C ARG A 21 -6.42 -21.17 21.08
N GLY A 22 -5.60 -20.87 20.07
CA GLY A 22 -5.41 -21.71 18.89
C GLY A 22 -6.49 -21.53 17.82
N LYS A 23 -7.28 -20.45 17.85
CA LYS A 23 -8.24 -20.17 16.77
C LYS A 23 -7.47 -19.90 15.48
N THR A 24 -7.69 -20.73 14.46
CA THR A 24 -7.09 -20.55 13.14
C THR A 24 -7.69 -19.34 12.45
N LEU A 25 -6.90 -18.27 12.30
CA LEU A 25 -7.35 -17.01 11.73
C LEU A 25 -6.18 -16.29 11.06
N GLY A 26 -6.36 -15.91 9.78
CA GLY A 26 -5.46 -14.96 9.14
C GLY A 26 -5.70 -13.54 9.66
N VAL A 27 -4.66 -12.84 10.10
CA VAL A 27 -4.72 -11.50 10.69
C VAL A 27 -3.67 -10.59 10.07
N VAL A 28 -4.12 -9.46 9.53
CA VAL A 28 -3.29 -8.37 9.03
C VAL A 28 -3.64 -7.09 9.77
N LEU A 29 -2.67 -6.48 10.46
CA LEU A 29 -2.86 -5.21 11.17
C LEU A 29 -1.85 -4.18 10.68
N ASP A 30 -2.35 -3.05 10.20
CA ASP A 30 -1.52 -1.85 10.01
C ASP A 30 -1.67 -0.87 11.18
N VAL A 31 -2.76 -0.97 11.93
CA VAL A 31 -3.08 -0.07 13.05
C VAL A 31 -3.20 -0.84 14.37
N TRP A 32 -2.84 -0.20 15.47
CA TRP A 32 -2.70 -0.86 16.77
C TRP A 32 -3.34 -0.08 17.91
N GLU A 33 -3.78 -0.78 18.93
CA GLU A 33 -4.22 -0.21 20.20
C GLU A 33 -3.27 -0.65 21.34
N PRO A 34 -2.68 0.29 22.10
CA PRO A 34 -2.44 1.69 21.71
C PRO A 34 -1.27 1.81 20.70
N GLU A 35 -1.25 2.90 19.93
CA GLU A 35 -0.05 3.35 19.20
C GLU A 35 0.66 4.46 20.00
N PRO A 36 2.01 4.55 19.95
CA PRO A 36 2.95 3.67 19.25
C PRO A 36 3.29 2.39 20.04
N ALA A 37 2.75 2.22 21.24
CA ALA A 37 3.07 1.12 22.17
C ALA A 37 2.21 -0.15 21.92
N LEU A 38 2.32 -0.72 20.73
CA LEU A 38 1.56 -1.92 20.36
C LEU A 38 1.90 -3.14 21.25
N LEU A 39 0.95 -4.06 21.37
CA LEU A 39 1.17 -5.34 22.07
C LEU A 39 2.12 -6.24 21.26
N LEU A 40 3.38 -6.34 21.68
CA LEU A 40 4.38 -7.22 21.03
C LEU A 40 3.95 -8.69 20.95
N PRO A 41 3.28 -9.28 21.96
CA PRO A 41 2.74 -10.63 21.84
C PRO A 41 1.73 -10.76 20.71
N LEU A 42 0.90 -9.75 20.47
CA LEU A 42 -0.03 -9.74 19.34
C LEU A 42 0.72 -9.65 18.01
N LEU A 43 1.70 -8.74 17.87
CA LEU A 43 2.53 -8.66 16.67
C LEU A 43 3.15 -10.02 16.33
N SER A 44 3.62 -10.79 17.33
CA SER A 44 4.21 -12.11 17.11
C SER A 44 3.24 -13.17 16.57
N ARG A 45 1.92 -12.93 16.67
CA ARG A 45 0.87 -13.88 16.29
C ARG A 45 0.15 -13.51 14.99
N VAL A 46 0.19 -12.26 14.55
CA VAL A 46 -0.43 -11.85 13.29
C VAL A 46 0.41 -12.26 12.08
N ASP A 47 -0.24 -12.53 10.95
CA ASP A 47 0.43 -12.89 9.69
C ASP A 47 1.21 -11.70 9.11
N ILE A 48 0.64 -10.50 9.18
CA ILE A 48 1.28 -9.24 8.75
C ILE A 48 0.97 -8.15 9.77
N GLY A 49 2.01 -7.46 10.22
CA GLY A 49 1.92 -6.31 11.10
C GLY A 49 2.76 -5.15 10.58
N THR A 50 2.17 -3.99 10.30
CA THR A 50 2.89 -2.80 9.80
C THR A 50 2.68 -1.58 10.68
N ALA A 51 3.51 -0.55 10.53
CA ALA A 51 3.59 0.58 11.46
C ALA A 51 2.68 1.76 11.08
N HIS A 52 1.40 1.51 10.81
CA HIS A 52 0.41 2.53 10.40
C HIS A 52 0.87 3.32 9.17
N ILE A 53 1.17 2.58 8.10
CA ILE A 53 1.73 3.07 6.82
C ILE A 53 0.91 2.64 5.60
N ALA A 54 -0.28 2.05 5.76
CA ALA A 54 -1.08 1.57 4.64
C ALA A 54 -1.37 2.67 3.61
N GLY A 55 -1.52 3.93 4.04
CA GLY A 55 -1.72 5.09 3.17
C GLY A 55 -0.45 5.82 2.69
N TYR A 56 0.76 5.33 3.00
CA TYR A 56 2.00 6.09 2.77
C TYR A 56 2.58 5.89 1.36
N THR A 57 1.86 6.36 0.35
CA THR A 57 2.35 6.41 -1.05
C THR A 57 2.82 7.82 -1.39
N LEU A 58 3.77 7.94 -2.34
CA LEU A 58 4.14 9.25 -2.89
C LEU A 58 2.93 9.93 -3.54
N GLU A 59 2.14 9.17 -4.31
CA GLU A 59 0.93 9.64 -4.94
C GLU A 59 -0.12 10.07 -3.90
N GLY A 60 -0.28 9.33 -2.81
CA GLY A 60 -1.20 9.67 -1.72
C GLY A 60 -0.82 10.98 -1.03
N LYS A 61 0.48 11.19 -0.77
CA LYS A 61 0.98 12.46 -0.21
C LYS A 61 0.79 13.62 -1.19
N ALA A 62 1.13 13.42 -2.46
CA ALA A 62 0.99 14.46 -3.49
C ALA A 62 -0.48 14.80 -3.78
N ARG A 63 -1.38 13.81 -3.74
CA ARG A 63 -2.82 14.03 -3.96
C ARG A 63 -3.45 15.05 -3.04
N GLY A 64 -3.04 15.09 -1.77
CA GLY A 64 -3.53 16.11 -0.84
C GLY A 64 -3.26 17.52 -1.35
N THR A 65 -2.03 17.76 -1.85
CA THR A 65 -1.66 19.04 -2.45
C THR A 65 -2.37 19.27 -3.79
N THR A 66 -2.45 18.28 -4.67
CA THR A 66 -3.08 18.46 -5.99
C THR A 66 -4.58 18.72 -5.88
N GLN A 67 -5.29 18.07 -4.95
CA GLN A 67 -6.71 18.31 -4.72
C GLN A 67 -6.98 19.75 -4.25
N VAL A 68 -6.16 20.27 -3.34
CA VAL A 68 -6.27 21.66 -2.88
C VAL A 68 -5.93 22.63 -4.01
N PHE A 69 -4.88 22.34 -4.78
CA PHE A 69 -4.50 23.14 -5.95
C PHE A 69 -5.63 23.19 -6.98
N ASP A 70 -6.18 22.04 -7.36
CA ASP A 70 -7.27 21.94 -8.33
C ASP A 70 -8.54 22.65 -7.86
N ALA A 71 -8.88 22.54 -6.56
CA ALA A 71 -10.00 23.26 -5.98
C ALA A 71 -9.80 24.78 -5.98
N TYR A 72 -8.58 25.23 -5.66
CA TYR A 72 -8.23 26.64 -5.68
C TYR A 72 -8.20 27.21 -7.10
N SER A 73 -7.64 26.49 -8.07
CA SER A 73 -7.66 26.85 -9.49
C SER A 73 -9.09 27.06 -9.97
N ALA A 74 -10.00 26.14 -9.65
CA ALA A 74 -11.41 26.27 -9.99
C ALA A 74 -12.06 27.48 -9.30
N PHE A 75 -11.75 27.71 -8.01
CA PHE A 75 -12.26 28.85 -7.25
C PHE A 75 -11.88 30.21 -7.86
N VAL A 76 -10.70 30.32 -8.45
CA VAL A 76 -10.23 31.56 -9.11
C VAL A 76 -10.53 31.62 -10.61
N GLY A 77 -11.28 30.65 -11.16
CA GLY A 77 -11.66 30.61 -12.57
C GLY A 77 -10.56 30.14 -13.53
N SER A 78 -9.58 29.38 -13.05
CA SER A 78 -8.55 28.74 -13.87
C SER A 78 -8.88 27.27 -14.16
N ASP A 79 -8.68 26.84 -15.41
CA ASP A 79 -8.80 25.44 -15.84
C ASP A 79 -7.55 24.61 -15.56
N THR A 80 -6.53 25.18 -14.90
CA THR A 80 -5.27 24.49 -14.64
C THR A 80 -5.49 23.33 -13.67
N ARG A 81 -5.02 22.14 -14.06
CA ARG A 81 -5.05 20.93 -13.24
C ARG A 81 -3.64 20.42 -12.98
N ALA A 82 -3.39 19.93 -11.77
CA ALA A 82 -2.13 19.27 -11.47
C ALA A 82 -2.07 17.87 -12.10
N SER A 83 -0.89 17.48 -12.59
CA SER A 83 -0.62 16.13 -13.08
C SER A 83 0.32 15.40 -12.12
N LEU A 84 -0.19 14.37 -11.43
CA LEU A 84 0.62 13.55 -10.52
C LEU A 84 1.77 12.85 -11.23
N ALA A 85 1.54 12.37 -12.46
CA ALA A 85 2.55 11.67 -13.25
C ALA A 85 3.73 12.59 -13.60
N ALA A 86 3.47 13.87 -13.90
CA ALA A 86 4.51 14.84 -14.18
C ALA A 86 5.34 15.21 -12.93
N LEU A 87 4.72 15.15 -11.74
CA LEU A 87 5.39 15.46 -10.47
C LEU A 87 6.19 14.28 -9.91
N LEU A 88 5.84 13.04 -10.27
CA LEU A 88 6.35 11.83 -9.65
C LEU A 88 6.82 10.80 -10.70
N PRO A 89 7.94 11.04 -11.40
CA PRO A 89 8.48 10.07 -12.35
C PRO A 89 8.82 8.73 -11.66
N PRO A 90 8.39 7.57 -12.18
CA PRO A 90 8.71 6.26 -11.59
C PRO A 90 10.11 5.77 -12.01
N GLU A 91 10.71 4.94 -11.17
CA GLU A 91 11.97 4.25 -11.51
C GLU A 91 11.76 3.16 -12.57
N VAL A 92 10.61 2.48 -12.52
CA VAL A 92 10.17 1.50 -13.51
C VAL A 92 8.85 1.98 -14.09
N GLU A 93 8.88 2.41 -15.34
CA GLU A 93 7.71 3.00 -16.00
C GLU A 93 6.89 1.97 -16.79
N HIS A 94 7.55 1.02 -17.47
CA HIS A 94 6.90 0.05 -18.35
C HIS A 94 7.40 -1.37 -18.10
N ILE A 95 6.50 -2.35 -18.15
CA ILE A 95 6.80 -3.78 -18.20
C ILE A 95 5.94 -4.45 -19.27
N ARG A 96 6.50 -5.45 -19.97
CA ARG A 96 5.75 -6.26 -20.93
C ARG A 96 5.54 -7.67 -20.38
N LEU A 97 4.28 -8.10 -20.34
CA LEU A 97 3.88 -9.48 -20.08
C LEU A 97 3.38 -10.11 -21.38
N ARG A 98 3.64 -11.41 -21.54
CA ARG A 98 3.21 -12.19 -22.71
C ARG A 98 2.35 -13.35 -22.21
N GLY A 99 1.27 -13.63 -22.93
CA GLY A 99 0.33 -14.68 -22.56
C GLY A 99 -0.60 -14.30 -21.41
N ALA A 100 -1.36 -15.28 -20.94
CA ALA A 100 -2.41 -15.06 -19.95
C ALA A 100 -1.84 -14.55 -18.61
N ILE A 101 -2.50 -13.55 -18.03
CA ILE A 101 -2.21 -13.06 -16.68
C ILE A 101 -3.13 -13.81 -15.72
N ASP A 102 -2.55 -14.79 -15.04
CA ASP A 102 -3.19 -15.49 -13.94
C ASP A 102 -2.91 -14.80 -12.58
N GLU A 103 -3.38 -15.41 -11.50
CA GLU A 103 -3.14 -14.92 -10.14
C GLU A 103 -1.63 -14.81 -9.81
N GLY A 104 -0.82 -15.72 -10.36
CA GLY A 104 0.63 -15.73 -10.19
C GLY A 104 1.28 -14.50 -10.80
N ALA A 105 0.94 -14.19 -12.05
CA ALA A 105 1.40 -13.00 -12.77
C ALA A 105 0.91 -11.71 -12.10
N LEU A 106 -0.35 -11.65 -11.68
CA LEU A 106 -0.88 -10.48 -10.96
C LEU A 106 -0.15 -10.25 -9.63
N ARG A 107 0.14 -11.32 -8.88
CA ARG A 107 0.92 -11.24 -7.64
C ARG A 107 2.33 -10.70 -7.89
N LEU A 108 2.98 -11.09 -9.00
CA LEU A 108 4.29 -10.57 -9.37
C LEU A 108 4.23 -9.06 -9.66
N LEU A 109 3.25 -8.61 -10.45
CA LEU A 109 3.03 -7.19 -10.73
C LEU A 109 2.77 -6.38 -9.46
N ALA A 110 1.84 -6.85 -8.62
CA ALA A 110 1.49 -6.18 -7.38
C ALA A 110 2.71 -6.04 -6.45
N HIS A 111 3.48 -7.13 -6.28
CA HIS A 111 4.67 -7.13 -5.42
C HIS A 111 5.87 -6.40 -6.01
N MET A 112 5.95 -6.23 -7.33
CA MET A 112 6.96 -5.40 -7.98
C MET A 112 6.79 -3.94 -7.57
N VAL A 113 5.54 -3.45 -7.51
CA VAL A 113 5.26 -2.09 -7.05
C VAL A 113 5.34 -2.00 -5.53
N TYR A 114 4.71 -2.94 -4.81
CA TYR A 114 4.71 -2.94 -3.35
C TYR A 114 4.50 -4.34 -2.76
N ASN A 115 5.47 -4.79 -1.97
CA ASN A 115 5.37 -5.99 -1.14
C ASN A 115 5.33 -5.62 0.35
N VAL A 116 4.15 -5.76 0.97
CA VAL A 116 3.88 -5.43 2.37
C VAL A 116 4.80 -6.15 3.37
N ARG A 117 5.34 -7.31 3.00
CA ARG A 117 6.25 -8.08 3.87
C ARG A 117 7.53 -7.31 4.19
N ARG A 118 7.95 -6.38 3.34
CA ARG A 118 9.10 -5.51 3.61
C ARG A 118 8.89 -4.72 4.89
N ASP A 119 7.72 -4.12 5.05
CA ASP A 119 7.38 -3.29 6.21
C ASP A 119 7.11 -4.12 7.46
N ASP A 120 6.49 -5.28 7.29
CA ASP A 120 6.30 -6.24 8.38
C ASP A 120 7.63 -6.66 9.02
N ILE A 121 8.60 -7.04 8.18
CA ILE A 121 9.94 -7.40 8.62
C ILE A 121 10.61 -6.22 9.36
N GLN A 122 10.44 -4.99 8.88
CA GLN A 122 11.02 -3.82 9.57
C GLN A 122 10.38 -3.60 10.93
N LEU A 123 9.05 -3.65 11.04
CA LEU A 123 8.36 -3.46 12.32
C LEU A 123 8.79 -4.53 13.32
N ARG A 124 8.80 -5.81 12.94
CA ARG A 124 9.22 -6.91 13.82
C ARG A 124 10.64 -6.74 14.36
N ARG A 125 11.55 -6.10 13.61
CA ARG A 125 12.93 -5.84 14.05
C ARG A 125 13.02 -4.75 15.12
N VAL A 126 12.11 -3.78 15.13
CA VAL A 126 12.26 -2.55 15.93
C VAL A 126 11.12 -2.27 16.89
N ALA A 127 10.02 -3.03 16.86
CA ALA A 127 8.83 -2.76 17.67
C ALA A 127 9.11 -2.74 19.18
N GLY A 128 10.07 -3.54 19.66
CA GLY A 128 10.49 -3.55 21.07
C GLY A 128 11.52 -2.47 21.45
N LEU A 129 11.98 -1.65 20.48
CA LEU A 129 12.97 -0.61 20.72
C LEU A 129 12.28 0.74 20.98
N PRO A 130 12.77 1.57 21.91
CA PRO A 130 12.22 2.91 22.14
C PRO A 130 12.17 3.74 20.85
N GLY A 131 10.98 4.25 20.53
CA GLY A 131 10.74 5.06 19.32
C GLY A 131 10.83 4.31 17.99
N GLY A 132 10.96 2.98 18.00
CA GLY A 132 11.09 2.17 16.78
C GLY A 132 9.93 2.34 15.80
N PHE A 133 8.70 2.33 16.33
CA PHE A 133 7.47 2.51 15.55
C PHE A 133 7.43 3.86 14.82
N ASP A 134 7.60 4.97 15.54
CA ASP A 134 7.54 6.31 14.95
C ASP A 134 8.70 6.58 14.00
N ARG A 135 9.89 6.02 14.28
CA ARG A 135 11.04 6.14 13.38
C ARG A 135 10.75 5.51 12.01
N LEU A 136 10.11 4.34 11.96
CA LEU A 136 9.72 3.71 10.68
C LEU A 136 8.78 4.59 9.87
N ARG A 137 7.83 5.27 10.53
CA ARG A 137 6.88 6.17 9.88
C ARG A 137 7.56 7.44 9.37
N LYS A 138 8.41 8.04 10.20
CA LYS A 138 9.12 9.28 9.87
C LYS A 138 10.15 9.09 8.76
N GLN A 139 10.82 7.96 8.72
CA GLN A 139 11.86 7.62 7.75
C GLN A 139 11.35 6.64 6.68
N TYR A 140 10.03 6.58 6.46
CA TYR A 140 9.41 5.65 5.53
C TYR A 140 9.93 5.90 4.10
N TYR A 141 10.29 4.83 3.41
CA TYR A 141 10.82 4.92 2.06
C TYR A 141 9.74 5.37 1.06
N GLN A 142 10.18 5.79 -0.12
CA GLN A 142 9.27 6.21 -1.18
C GLN A 142 8.59 5.00 -1.81
N ARG A 143 7.31 4.80 -1.50
CA ARG A 143 6.45 3.75 -2.07
C ARG A 143 5.54 4.35 -3.12
N ARG A 144 5.39 3.65 -4.24
CA ARG A 144 4.51 4.03 -5.36
C ARG A 144 3.17 3.28 -5.30
N GLU A 145 2.24 3.68 -6.16
CA GLU A 145 0.98 2.97 -6.43
C GLU A 145 1.03 2.23 -7.76
N TRP A 146 0.09 1.30 -7.99
CA TRP A 146 0.02 0.52 -9.23
C TRP A 146 -0.12 1.40 -10.48
N SER A 147 -0.73 2.58 -10.34
CA SER A 147 -0.87 3.56 -11.42
C SER A 147 0.46 4.17 -11.88
N SER A 148 1.55 3.92 -11.17
CA SER A 148 2.91 4.30 -11.59
C SER A 148 3.55 3.34 -12.59
N LEU A 149 2.99 2.13 -12.74
CA LEU A 149 3.50 1.10 -13.63
C LEU A 149 2.55 0.88 -14.82
N CYS A 150 3.09 0.99 -16.02
CA CYS A 150 2.40 0.64 -17.25
C CYS A 150 2.71 -0.82 -17.66
N VAL A 151 1.66 -1.62 -17.80
CA VAL A 151 1.74 -3.03 -18.20
C VAL A 151 1.32 -3.17 -19.67
N GLU A 152 2.27 -3.58 -20.50
CA GLU A 152 2.02 -4.00 -21.88
C GLU A 152 1.62 -5.47 -21.92
N THR A 153 0.49 -5.78 -22.54
CA THR A 153 -0.02 -7.14 -22.72
C THR A 153 -0.50 -7.35 -24.15
N ASP A 154 -0.45 -8.58 -24.62
CA ASP A 154 -0.97 -9.02 -25.92
C ASP A 154 -2.49 -9.28 -25.92
N ASP A 155 -3.17 -9.07 -24.79
CA ASP A 155 -4.61 -9.29 -24.62
C ASP A 155 -5.30 -8.02 -24.10
N ASP A 156 -6.20 -7.46 -24.91
CA ASP A 156 -6.95 -6.25 -24.58
C ASP A 156 -7.87 -6.43 -23.36
N THR A 157 -8.43 -7.62 -23.17
CA THR A 157 -9.30 -7.95 -22.02
C THR A 157 -8.51 -7.88 -20.73
N ILE A 158 -7.28 -8.38 -20.77
CA ILE A 158 -6.34 -8.31 -19.65
C ILE A 158 -5.92 -6.86 -19.39
N ALA A 159 -5.65 -6.09 -20.44
CA ALA A 159 -5.32 -4.66 -20.29
C ALA A 159 -6.46 -3.91 -19.58
N ASP A 160 -7.71 -4.17 -19.95
CA ASP A 160 -8.88 -3.58 -19.29
C ASP A 160 -9.02 -4.01 -17.82
N ALA A 161 -8.83 -5.30 -17.53
CA ALA A 161 -8.85 -5.80 -16.15
C ALA A 161 -7.77 -5.12 -15.28
N LEU A 162 -6.56 -4.97 -15.81
CA LEU A 162 -5.46 -4.29 -15.11
C LEU A 162 -5.76 -2.80 -14.86
N ARG A 163 -6.39 -2.11 -15.83
CA ARG A 163 -6.85 -0.72 -15.65
C ARG A 163 -7.88 -0.61 -14.54
N GLN A 164 -8.83 -1.54 -14.46
CA GLN A 164 -9.83 -1.58 -13.39
C GLN A 164 -9.22 -1.82 -12.01
N LEU A 165 -8.12 -2.58 -11.93
CA LEU A 165 -7.35 -2.77 -10.70
C LEU A 165 -6.52 -1.53 -10.31
N GLY A 166 -6.27 -0.62 -11.25
CA GLY A 166 -5.55 0.64 -11.02
C GLY A 166 -4.12 0.68 -11.58
N PHE A 167 -3.70 -0.31 -12.37
CA PHE A 167 -2.50 -0.20 -13.19
C PHE A 167 -2.76 0.71 -14.40
N GLN A 168 -1.69 1.26 -14.98
CA GLN A 168 -1.76 1.65 -16.38
C GLN A 168 -1.57 0.39 -17.23
N ALA A 169 -2.31 0.23 -18.32
CA ALA A 169 -2.11 -0.90 -19.22
C ALA A 169 -2.41 -0.52 -20.67
N LYS A 170 -1.70 -1.12 -21.61
CA LYS A 170 -1.89 -0.91 -23.05
C LYS A 170 -1.59 -2.19 -23.85
N PRO A 171 -2.18 -2.33 -25.06
CA PRO A 171 -1.86 -3.43 -25.95
C PRO A 171 -0.39 -3.33 -26.36
N SER A 172 0.28 -4.48 -26.49
CA SER A 172 1.64 -4.50 -26.99
C SER A 172 1.64 -4.26 -28.50
N VAL A 173 2.26 -3.17 -28.94
CA VAL A 173 2.49 -2.94 -30.37
C VAL A 173 3.55 -3.93 -30.83
N GLY A 174 3.20 -4.74 -31.83
CA GLY A 174 4.08 -5.72 -32.46
C GLY A 174 5.33 -5.11 -33.08
#